data_AF-A0A5D4THT9-F1
#
_entry.id   AF-A0A5D4THT9-F1
#
_cell.length_a   1.000
_cell.length_b   1.000
_cell.length_c   1.000
_cell.angle_alpha   90.00
_cell.angle_beta   90.00
_cell.angle_gamma   90.00
#
_symmetry.space_group_name_H-M   'P 1'
#
loop_
_entity.id
_entity.type
_entity.pdbx_description
1 polymer ?
#
loop_
_entity_poly.entity_id
_entity_poly.type
_entity_poly.pdbx_seq_one_letter_code
_entity_poly.pdbx_strand_id
1 'polypeptide(L)'
;MNEERHDYYIEVATGEISRSSTDSPWNFKISATDEEITQLREVFDSNHSVDWQNFYRAHVPYIQYHFDRENDAYDENLHQVYEMIHRLGDDEAKKFIESIGILNSEPHEDPE
;
A
#
# COMPACT_ATOMS: atom_id res chain seq x y z
N MET A 1 12.94 23.83 -6.48
CA MET A 1 12.28 23.62 -7.79
C MET A 1 10.86 23.20 -7.48
N ASN A 2 9.85 23.71 -8.17
CA ASN A 2 8.49 23.20 -7.98
C ASN A 2 8.44 21.85 -8.68
N GLU A 3 8.48 20.76 -7.92
CA GLU A 3 8.26 19.43 -8.46
C GLU A 3 6.81 19.36 -8.96
N GLU A 4 6.65 19.05 -10.24
CA GLU A 4 5.33 18.91 -10.84
C GLU A 4 4.65 17.67 -10.27
N ARG A 5 3.42 17.83 -9.78
CA ARG A 5 2.61 16.72 -9.26
C ARG A 5 1.70 16.21 -10.35
N HIS A 6 1.61 14.90 -10.48
CA HIS A 6 0.72 14.24 -11.41
C HIS A 6 -0.19 13.26 -10.68
N ASP A 7 -1.32 12.94 -11.31
CA ASP A 7 -2.22 11.91 -10.85
C ASP A 7 -1.67 10.54 -11.25
N TYR A 8 -1.56 9.66 -10.27
CA TYR A 8 -1.15 8.28 -10.43
C TYR A 8 -2.21 7.35 -9.86
N TYR A 9 -2.38 6.22 -10.52
CA TYR A 9 -3.33 5.17 -10.19
C TYR A 9 -2.56 3.93 -9.79
N ILE A 10 -2.79 3.47 -8.57
CA ILE A 10 -2.04 2.40 -7.93
C ILE A 10 -2.94 1.18 -7.82
N GLU A 11 -2.54 0.09 -8.46
CA GLU A 11 -3.07 -1.24 -8.17
C GLU A 11 -2.15 -1.86 -7.14
N VAL A 12 -2.62 -1.86 -5.89
CA VAL A 12 -1.86 -2.42 -4.78
C VAL A 12 -1.58 -3.87 -5.08
N ALA A 13 -2.55 -4.70 -5.43
CA ALA A 13 -2.38 -6.15 -5.57
C ALA A 13 -1.24 -6.61 -6.51
N THR A 14 -0.90 -5.83 -7.53
CA THR A 14 0.19 -6.13 -8.48
C THR A 14 1.40 -5.20 -8.32
N GLY A 15 1.30 -4.15 -7.50
CA GLY A 15 2.26 -3.06 -7.44
C GLY A 15 2.29 -2.21 -8.72
N GLU A 16 1.25 -2.27 -9.54
CA GLU A 16 1.19 -1.52 -10.79
C GLU A 16 0.91 -0.04 -10.52
N ILE A 17 1.69 0.83 -11.17
CA ILE A 17 1.58 2.29 -11.07
C ILE A 17 1.39 2.85 -12.48
N SER A 18 0.21 3.42 -12.74
CA SER A 18 -0.16 3.99 -14.03
C SER A 18 -0.49 5.48 -13.94
N ARG A 19 -0.30 6.22 -15.03
CA ARG A 19 -0.83 7.60 -15.19
C ARG A 19 -2.24 7.63 -15.80
N SER A 20 -2.75 6.47 -16.19
CA SER A 20 -4.05 6.33 -16.85
C SER A 20 -5.03 5.63 -15.93
N SER A 21 -6.21 6.22 -15.74
CA SER A 21 -7.30 5.65 -14.95
C SER A 21 -8.10 4.58 -15.69
N THR A 22 -7.83 4.36 -16.98
CA THR A 22 -8.66 3.51 -17.87
C THR A 22 -7.92 2.33 -18.45
N ASP A 23 -6.58 2.36 -18.47
CA ASP A 23 -5.79 1.33 -19.15
C ASP A 23 -5.66 0.06 -18.31
N SER A 24 -5.72 0.19 -16.98
CA SER A 24 -5.63 -0.91 -16.02
C SER A 24 -6.59 -0.68 -14.85
N PRO A 25 -7.06 -1.74 -14.17
CA PRO A 25 -7.67 -1.63 -12.86
C PRO A 25 -6.72 -0.94 -11.87
N TRP A 26 -7.29 -0.22 -10.91
CA TRP A 26 -6.55 0.45 -9.84
C TRP A 26 -7.40 0.45 -8.57
N ASN A 27 -6.73 0.53 -7.41
CA ASN A 27 -7.39 0.60 -6.10
C ASN A 27 -7.32 2.01 -5.52
N PHE A 28 -6.23 2.73 -5.74
CA PHE A 28 -6.00 4.04 -5.15
C PHE A 28 -5.60 5.07 -6.20
N LYS A 29 -6.09 6.29 -6.02
CA LYS A 29 -5.62 7.48 -6.73
C LYS A 29 -4.75 8.30 -5.80
N ILE A 30 -3.55 8.65 -6.26
CA ILE A 30 -2.62 9.52 -5.55
C ILE A 30 -2.20 10.69 -6.43
N SER A 31 -1.87 11.81 -5.80
CA SER A 31 -1.17 12.92 -6.44
C SER A 31 0.25 12.93 -5.90
N ALA A 32 1.26 12.81 -6.77
CA ALA A 32 2.66 12.65 -6.35
C ALA A 32 3.64 13.30 -7.34
N THR A 33 4.84 13.62 -6.89
CA THR A 33 5.97 13.99 -7.75
C THR A 33 6.62 12.75 -8.36
N ASP A 34 7.41 12.92 -9.41
CA ASP A 34 8.14 11.80 -10.00
C ASP A 34 9.11 11.15 -9.00
N GLU A 35 9.71 11.93 -8.08
CA GLU A 35 10.56 11.41 -7.00
C GLU A 35 9.77 10.57 -6.00
N GLU A 36 8.59 11.04 -5.57
CA GLU A 36 7.70 10.29 -4.67
C GLU A 36 7.22 8.97 -5.31
N ILE A 37 7.00 8.94 -6.62
CA ILE A 37 6.67 7.71 -7.36
C ILE A 37 7.86 6.78 -7.47
N THR A 38 9.08 7.29 -7.68
CA THR A 38 10.28 6.46 -7.66
C THR A 38 10.44 5.78 -6.30
N GLN A 39 10.26 6.50 -5.20
CA GLN A 39 10.28 5.92 -3.85
C GLN A 39 9.21 4.84 -3.68
N LEU A 40 7.97 5.10 -4.12
CA LEU A 40 6.88 4.13 -4.01
C LEU A 40 7.20 2.85 -4.81
N ARG A 41 7.81 2.97 -5.99
CA ARG A 41 8.27 1.83 -6.78
C ARG A 41 9.37 1.05 -6.08
N GLU A 42 10.33 1.72 -5.47
CA GLU A 42 11.40 1.05 -4.72
C GLU A 42 10.84 0.21 -3.56
N VAL A 43 9.82 0.70 -2.86
CA VAL A 43 9.14 -0.08 -1.81
C VAL A 43 8.41 -1.29 -2.39
N PHE A 44 7.71 -1.14 -3.53
CA PHE A 44 7.08 -2.27 -4.23
C PHE A 44 8.11 -3.30 -4.73
N ASP A 45 9.22 -2.85 -5.30
CA ASP A 45 10.27 -3.70 -5.86
C ASP A 45 11.08 -4.41 -4.77
N SER A 46 11.29 -3.75 -3.62
CA SER A 46 11.88 -4.36 -2.42
C SER A 46 11.05 -5.54 -1.91
N ASN A 47 9.76 -5.57 -2.24
CA ASN A 47 8.81 -6.60 -1.82
C ASN A 47 8.84 -7.88 -2.67
N HIS A 48 10.00 -8.25 -3.19
CA HIS A 48 10.14 -9.31 -4.18
C HIS A 48 9.79 -10.70 -3.60
N SER A 49 8.58 -11.17 -3.90
CA SER A 49 8.31 -12.50 -4.51
C SER A 49 7.25 -13.39 -3.85
N VAL A 50 6.75 -13.16 -2.64
CA VAL A 50 5.77 -14.10 -2.05
C VAL A 50 4.74 -13.35 -1.20
N ASP A 51 3.46 -13.48 -1.55
CA ASP A 51 2.28 -13.16 -0.73
C ASP A 51 1.68 -11.74 -0.68
N TRP A 52 2.10 -10.76 -1.48
CA TRP A 52 1.37 -9.46 -1.52
C TRP A 52 -0.11 -9.61 -1.94
N GLN A 53 -0.36 -10.39 -3.00
CA GLN A 53 -1.73 -10.72 -3.39
C GLN A 53 -2.49 -11.52 -2.33
N ASN A 54 -1.78 -12.29 -1.51
CA ASN A 54 -2.38 -13.10 -0.45
C ASN A 54 -2.73 -12.24 0.76
N PHE A 55 -1.93 -11.21 1.10
CA PHE A 55 -2.31 -10.20 2.09
C PHE A 55 -3.55 -9.42 1.65
N TYR A 56 -3.57 -8.92 0.41
CA TYR A 56 -4.72 -8.17 -0.11
C TYR A 56 -5.99 -9.05 -0.13
N ARG A 57 -5.88 -10.31 -0.56
CA ARG A 57 -6.99 -11.28 -0.50
C ARG A 57 -7.41 -11.64 0.92
N ALA A 58 -6.49 -11.66 1.89
CA ALA A 58 -6.79 -11.94 3.28
C ALA A 58 -7.50 -10.75 3.96
N HIS A 59 -7.19 -9.52 3.56
CA HIS A 59 -7.82 -8.31 4.10
C HIS A 59 -9.12 -7.90 3.39
N VAL A 60 -9.35 -8.38 2.16
CA VAL A 60 -10.65 -8.23 1.48
C VAL A 60 -11.58 -9.39 1.90
N PRO A 61 -12.81 -9.11 2.39
CA PRO A 61 -13.61 -10.10 3.09
C PRO A 61 -14.25 -11.13 2.13
N TYR A 62 -13.58 -12.26 1.93
CA TYR A 62 -14.25 -13.52 1.56
C TYR A 62 -13.56 -14.80 2.05
N ILE A 63 -12.39 -14.72 2.70
CA ILE A 63 -11.69 -15.91 3.22
C ILE A 63 -11.08 -15.56 4.57
N GLN A 64 -11.55 -16.21 5.65
CA GLN A 64 -10.92 -16.14 6.96
C GLN A 64 -9.56 -16.83 6.90
N TYR A 65 -8.48 -16.09 7.14
CA TYR A 65 -7.20 -16.70 7.48
C TYR A 65 -6.70 -16.13 8.81
N HIS A 66 -6.32 -17.04 9.69
CA HIS A 66 -5.70 -16.76 10.98
C HIS A 66 -4.27 -16.24 10.75
N PHE A 67 -3.94 -15.11 11.38
CA PHE A 67 -2.59 -14.58 11.49
C PHE A 67 -1.78 -15.48 12.44
N ASP A 68 -0.97 -16.38 11.88
CA ASP A 68 0.11 -17.03 12.63
C ASP A 68 1.44 -16.34 12.29
N ARG A 69 1.81 -15.40 13.16
CA ARG A 69 3.13 -15.13 13.77
C ARG A 69 4.46 -15.23 12.99
N GLU A 70 4.50 -15.28 11.65
CA GLU A 70 5.78 -15.46 10.91
C GLU A 70 6.20 -14.31 9.96
N ASN A 71 5.64 -13.10 10.06
CA ASN A 71 5.82 -12.08 9.01
C ASN A 71 6.19 -10.65 9.49
N ASP A 72 7.03 -10.50 10.52
CA ASP A 72 7.42 -9.17 11.05
C ASP A 72 8.08 -8.22 10.02
N ALA A 73 8.88 -8.75 9.07
CA ALA A 73 9.49 -7.94 8.01
C ALA A 73 8.52 -7.60 6.86
N TYR A 74 7.43 -8.35 6.71
CA TYR A 74 6.43 -8.12 5.67
C TYR A 74 5.48 -6.98 6.05
N ASP A 75 5.23 -6.80 7.35
CA ASP A 75 4.43 -5.69 7.86
C ASP A 75 5.10 -4.34 7.54
N GLU A 76 6.42 -4.22 7.63
CA GLU A 76 7.10 -2.91 7.46
C GLU A 76 6.97 -2.33 6.04
N ASN A 77 7.20 -3.13 4.99
CA ASN A 77 7.14 -2.63 3.61
C ASN A 77 5.70 -2.29 3.19
N LEU A 78 4.76 -3.13 3.58
CA LEU A 78 3.34 -2.94 3.31
C LEU A 78 2.81 -1.71 4.07
N HIS A 79 3.22 -1.54 5.33
CA HIS A 79 2.94 -0.36 6.11
C HIS A 79 3.48 0.90 5.42
N GLN A 80 4.71 0.88 4.92
CA GLN A 80 5.28 2.01 4.16
C GLN A 80 4.50 2.33 2.88
N VAL A 81 4.06 1.32 2.11
CA VAL A 81 3.22 1.56 0.91
C VAL A 81 1.91 2.23 1.30
N TYR A 82 1.20 1.70 2.29
CA TYR A 82 -0.07 2.29 2.73
C TYR A 82 0.12 3.66 3.39
N GLU A 83 1.22 3.89 4.08
CA GLU A 83 1.56 5.21 4.62
C GLU A 83 1.78 6.22 3.48
N MET A 84 2.53 5.85 2.44
CA MET A 84 2.75 6.68 1.26
C MET A 84 1.43 6.94 0.53
N ILE A 85 0.58 5.93 0.34
CA ILE A 85 -0.74 6.09 -0.30
C ILE A 85 -1.65 6.96 0.58
N HIS A 86 -1.64 6.82 1.90
CA HIS A 86 -2.42 7.68 2.80
C HIS A 86 -1.97 9.14 2.70
N ARG A 87 -0.65 9.37 2.66
CA ARG A 87 -0.07 10.71 2.54
C ARG A 87 -0.35 11.39 1.20
N LEU A 88 -0.24 10.64 0.11
CA LEU A 88 -0.32 11.15 -1.27
C LEU A 88 -1.72 10.99 -1.89
N GLY A 89 -2.58 10.17 -1.27
CA GLY A 89 -3.90 9.81 -1.74
C GLY A 89 -4.97 10.86 -1.49
N ASP A 90 -6.10 10.66 -2.15
CA ASP A 90 -7.31 11.42 -1.94
C ASP A 90 -8.05 11.00 -0.64
N ASP A 91 -9.16 11.68 -0.35
CA ASP A 91 -9.94 11.41 0.86
C ASP A 91 -10.54 9.99 0.88
N GLU A 92 -10.74 9.36 -0.28
CA GLU A 92 -11.24 8.01 -0.39
C GLU A 92 -10.15 7.00 0.01
N ALA A 93 -8.94 7.18 -0.53
CA ALA A 93 -7.77 6.38 -0.16
C ALA A 93 -7.50 6.45 1.35
N LYS A 94 -7.52 7.66 1.92
CA LYS A 94 -7.29 7.86 3.37
C LYS A 94 -8.33 7.15 4.23
N LYS A 95 -9.62 7.35 3.92
CA LYS A 95 -10.72 6.70 4.66
C LYS A 95 -10.63 5.18 4.58
N PHE A 96 -10.30 4.63 3.43
CA PHE A 96 -10.14 3.19 3.27
C PHE A 96 -8.99 2.66 4.15
N ILE A 97 -7.83 3.30 4.09
CA ILE A 97 -6.63 2.88 4.84
C ILE A 97 -6.87 2.99 6.36
N GLU A 98 -7.51 4.07 6.80
CA GLU A 98 -7.92 4.25 8.19
C GLU A 98 -8.94 3.19 8.61
N SER A 99 -9.87 2.80 7.73
CA SER A 99 -10.91 1.81 8.03
C SER A 99 -10.37 0.39 8.23
N ILE A 100 -9.30 0.02 7.52
CA ILE A 100 -8.65 -1.29 7.67
C ILE A 100 -7.66 -1.32 8.84
N GLY A 101 -7.32 -0.15 9.40
CA GLY A 101 -6.50 -0.03 10.61
C GLY A 101 -5.03 -0.40 10.45
N ILE A 102 -4.55 -0.56 9.21
CA ILE A 102 -3.18 -1.02 8.93
C ILE A 102 -2.09 -0.08 9.44
N LEU A 103 -2.40 1.22 9.51
CA LEU A 103 -1.51 2.24 10.07
C LEU A 103 -1.62 2.39 11.60
N ASN A 104 -2.63 1.76 12.22
CA ASN A 104 -2.84 1.78 13.67
C ASN A 104 -2.23 0.57 14.37
N SER A 105 -1.67 -0.38 13.62
CA SER A 105 -0.90 -1.50 14.16
C SER A 105 0.40 -0.94 14.75
N GLU A 106 0.40 -0.63 16.05
CA GLU A 106 1.66 -0.47 16.78
C GLU A 106 2.41 -1.81 16.70
N PRO A 107 3.74 -1.83 16.47
CA PRO A 107 4.51 -3.05 16.63
C PRO A 107 4.25 -3.53 18.05
N HIS A 108 3.63 -4.70 18.17
CA HIS A 108 3.31 -5.30 19.46
C HIS A 108 4.59 -5.35 20.31
N GLU A 109 4.68 -4.50 21.34
CA GLU A 109 5.58 -4.74 22.46
C GLU A 109 5.07 -6.04 23.11
N ASP A 110 5.77 -7.15 22.85
CA ASP A 110 5.58 -8.40 23.58
C ASP A 110 5.70 -8.07 25.08
N PRO A 111 4.67 -8.28 25.91
CA PRO A 111 4.84 -8.22 27.35
C PRO A 111 5.63 -9.48 27.77
N GLU A 112 6.81 -9.26 28.33
CA GLU A 112 7.65 -10.28 28.98
C GLU A 112 6.88 -11.19 29.96
#